data_AF-A0A8J6UB92-F1
#
_entry.id   AF-A0A8J6UB92-F1
#
_cell.length_a   1.000
_cell.length_b   1.000
_cell.length_c   1.000
_cell.angle_alpha   90.00
_cell.angle_beta   90.00
_cell.angle_gamma   90.00
#
_symmetry.space_group_name_H-M   'P 1'
#
loop_
_entity.id
_entity.type
_entity.pdbx_description
1 polymer ?
#
loop_
_entity_poly.entity_id
_entity_poly.type
_entity_poly.pdbx_seq_one_letter_code
_entity_poly.pdbx_strand_id
1 'polypeptide(L)'
;MRRVFKVIIIFVSFLAIGLLANRYYYDFKECWTLRNKIIWTKSKELVWSDFVYDENLDLTDNIDANIGISARYRINNKIHYRSNTVFVPSKSFVSDTTNPLALRIANTRFDLCEVYRRKLETRIDSLRTVGSENIDLEDLAKQDVIFVEKFSEEWTKFLNVPQKEMLAELEILETRIKKELSN
;
A
#
# COMPACT_ATOMS: atom_id res chain seq x y z
N MET A 1 4.65 53.34 15.67
CA MET A 1 4.87 52.09 16.45
C MET A 1 3.71 51.10 16.42
N ARG A 2 2.48 51.44 16.88
CA ARG A 2 1.34 50.48 16.94
C ARG A 2 0.92 49.82 15.61
N ARG A 3 0.98 50.54 14.47
CA ARG A 3 0.63 49.98 13.15
C ARG A 3 1.66 48.97 12.65
N VAL A 4 2.95 49.27 12.84
CA VAL A 4 4.06 48.37 12.48
C VAL A 4 3.97 47.07 13.27
N PHE A 5 3.65 47.15 14.57
CA PHE A 5 3.49 45.97 15.42
C PHE A 5 2.32 45.07 14.99
N LYS A 6 1.19 45.64 14.56
CA LYS A 6 0.04 44.88 14.03
C LYS A 6 0.39 44.16 12.71
N VAL A 7 1.13 44.81 11.81
CA VAL A 7 1.58 44.20 10.55
C VAL A 7 2.54 43.04 10.82
N ILE A 8 3.46 43.20 11.77
CA ILE A 8 4.38 42.13 12.19
C ILE A 8 3.61 40.93 12.76
N ILE A 9 2.62 41.17 13.64
CA ILE A 9 1.80 40.08 14.19
C ILE A 9 1.07 39.33 13.07
N ILE A 10 0.41 40.03 12.15
CA ILE A 10 -0.30 39.41 11.03
C ILE A 10 0.67 38.56 10.19
N PHE A 11 1.86 39.10 9.89
CA PHE A 11 2.87 38.41 9.12
C PHE A 11 3.38 37.14 9.84
N VAL A 12 3.69 37.23 11.14
CA VAL A 12 4.10 36.09 11.97
C VAL A 12 3.00 35.04 12.07
N SER A 13 1.73 35.45 12.22
CA SER A 13 0.58 34.54 12.22
C SER A 13 0.43 33.81 10.87
N PHE A 14 0.57 34.52 9.74
CA PHE A 14 0.55 33.90 8.41
C PHE A 14 1.70 32.90 8.23
N LEU A 15 2.90 33.24 8.69
CA LEU A 15 4.07 32.37 8.65
C LEU A 15 3.86 31.11 9.50
N ALA A 16 3.31 31.26 10.72
CA ALA A 16 2.98 30.14 11.60
C ALA A 16 1.90 29.22 10.99
N ILE A 17 0.85 29.79 10.38
CA ILE A 17 -0.19 29.03 9.67
C ILE A 17 0.40 28.28 8.48
N GLY A 18 1.28 28.90 7.68
CA GLY A 18 1.94 28.26 6.56
C GLY A 18 2.82 27.08 6.98
N LEU A 19 3.57 27.22 8.08
CA LEU A 19 4.38 26.13 8.65
C LEU A 19 3.52 24.98 9.17
N LEU A 20 2.42 25.28 9.86
CA LEU A 20 1.47 24.27 10.33
C LEU A 20 0.80 23.56 9.15
N ALA A 21 0.33 24.29 8.14
CA ALA A 21 -0.29 23.72 6.95
C ALA A 21 0.63 22.74 6.20
N ASN A 22 1.92 23.08 6.05
CA ASN A 22 2.90 22.17 5.44
C ASN A 22 3.10 20.88 6.26
N ARG A 23 3.01 20.95 7.59
CA ARG A 23 3.08 19.75 8.44
C ARG A 23 1.90 18.81 8.19
N TYR A 24 0.69 19.35 8.10
CA TYR A 24 -0.53 18.56 7.92
C TYR A 24 -0.81 18.15 6.47
N TYR A 25 -0.22 18.83 5.48
CA TYR A 25 -0.48 18.56 4.06
C TYR A 25 -0.28 17.09 3.68
N TYR A 26 0.85 16.49 4.09
CA TYR A 26 1.15 15.09 3.77
C TYR A 26 0.28 14.09 4.52
N ASP A 27 -0.18 14.43 5.73
CA ASP A 27 -1.11 13.60 6.51
C ASP A 27 -2.51 13.66 5.90
N PHE A 28 -2.95 14.85 5.48
CA PHE A 28 -4.22 15.03 4.77
C PHE A 28 -4.22 14.30 3.43
N LYS A 29 -3.14 14.43 2.64
CA LYS A 29 -2.99 13.71 1.37
C LYS A 29 -3.03 12.20 1.56
N GLU A 30 -2.37 11.67 2.60
CA GLU A 30 -2.43 10.26 2.97
C GLU A 30 -3.86 9.84 3.33
N CYS A 31 -4.51 10.56 4.23
CA CYS A 31 -5.89 10.30 4.64
C CYS A 31 -6.85 10.29 3.44
N TRP A 32 -6.74 11.28 2.56
CA TRP A 32 -7.54 11.37 1.35
C TRP A 32 -7.30 10.18 0.40
N THR A 33 -6.02 9.79 0.24
CA THR A 33 -5.62 8.65 -0.62
C THR A 33 -6.11 7.32 -0.08
N LEU A 34 -6.21 7.17 1.25
CA LEU A 34 -6.60 5.92 1.90
C LEU A 34 -8.11 5.83 2.18
N ARG A 35 -8.85 6.94 2.13
CA ARG A 35 -10.26 7.05 2.57
C ARG A 35 -11.19 5.96 2.03
N ASN A 36 -11.00 5.56 0.78
CA ASN A 36 -11.87 4.58 0.09
C ASN A 36 -11.16 3.25 -0.13
N LYS A 37 -10.15 2.93 0.67
CA LYS A 37 -9.35 1.72 0.57
C LYS A 37 -9.44 0.92 1.85
N ILE A 38 -9.33 -0.40 1.73
CA ILE A 38 -9.18 -1.29 2.87
C ILE A 38 -7.68 -1.41 3.13
N ILE A 39 -7.25 -1.00 4.32
CA ILE A 39 -5.85 -1.10 4.74
C ILE A 39 -5.64 -2.48 5.36
N TRP A 40 -4.55 -3.13 4.97
CA TRP A 40 -4.17 -4.42 5.52
C TRP A 40 -3.93 -4.32 7.03
N THR A 41 -4.45 -5.29 7.77
CA THR A 41 -4.08 -5.52 9.17
C THR A 41 -4.03 -7.02 9.41
N LYS A 42 -3.31 -7.47 10.43
CA LYS A 42 -3.18 -8.90 10.77
C LYS A 42 -4.51 -9.61 10.99
N SER A 43 -5.56 -8.88 11.36
CA SER A 43 -6.91 -9.43 11.62
C SER A 43 -7.92 -9.13 10.51
N LYS A 44 -7.54 -8.37 9.46
CA LYS A 44 -8.47 -7.97 8.42
C LYS A 44 -8.36 -8.93 7.25
N GLU A 45 -9.40 -9.74 7.11
CA GLU A 45 -9.64 -10.54 5.92
C GLU A 45 -10.62 -9.80 5.00
N LEU A 46 -10.41 -9.96 3.69
CA LEU A 46 -11.33 -9.56 2.65
C LEU A 46 -12.54 -10.49 2.70
N VAL A 47 -13.73 -9.89 2.57
CA VAL A 47 -15.00 -10.60 2.48
C VAL A 47 -15.69 -10.24 1.17
N TRP A 48 -16.67 -11.04 0.74
CA TRP A 48 -17.36 -10.80 -0.53
C TRP A 48 -17.98 -9.40 -0.65
N SER A 49 -18.48 -8.83 0.45
CA SER A 49 -19.03 -7.47 0.47
C SER A 49 -17.99 -6.37 0.24
N ASP A 50 -16.69 -6.69 0.27
CA ASP A 50 -15.63 -5.75 -0.06
C ASP A 50 -15.45 -5.60 -1.60
N PHE A 51 -16.06 -6.47 -2.41
CA PHE A 51 -15.97 -6.48 -3.87
C PHE A 51 -17.25 -5.92 -4.52
N VAL A 52 -17.12 -5.34 -5.71
CA VAL A 52 -18.27 -4.98 -6.55
C VAL A 52 -18.78 -6.24 -7.25
N TYR A 53 -20.03 -6.62 -6.99
CA TYR A 53 -20.65 -7.74 -7.71
C TYR A 53 -21.00 -7.32 -9.14
N ASP A 54 -20.54 -8.10 -10.13
CA ASP A 54 -20.89 -7.89 -11.54
C ASP A 54 -21.08 -9.24 -12.24
N GLU A 55 -22.33 -9.56 -12.54
CA GLU A 55 -22.76 -10.79 -13.22
C GLU A 55 -22.45 -10.80 -14.73
N ASN A 56 -22.16 -9.63 -15.31
CA ASN A 56 -21.95 -9.47 -16.75
C ASN A 56 -20.48 -9.55 -17.16
N LEU A 57 -19.56 -9.62 -16.19
CA LEU A 57 -18.14 -9.83 -16.45
C LEU A 57 -17.89 -11.32 -16.71
N ASP A 58 -17.83 -11.68 -17.99
CA ASP A 58 -17.36 -12.98 -18.47
C ASP A 58 -15.83 -13.04 -18.31
N LEU A 59 -15.39 -13.35 -17.09
CA LEU A 59 -13.98 -13.52 -16.80
C LEU A 59 -13.72 -14.96 -16.41
N THR A 60 -12.76 -15.56 -17.11
CA THR A 60 -12.18 -16.87 -16.76
C THR A 60 -11.64 -16.91 -15.33
N ASP A 61 -11.39 -15.74 -14.72
CA ASP A 61 -11.13 -15.55 -13.30
C ASP A 61 -12.32 -14.79 -12.65
N ASN A 62 -13.18 -15.51 -11.93
CA ASN A 62 -14.42 -15.00 -11.30
C ASN A 62 -14.22 -13.89 -10.24
N ILE A 63 -12.99 -13.43 -10.04
CA ILE A 63 -12.60 -12.42 -9.05
C ILE A 63 -11.39 -11.61 -9.56
N ASP A 64 -11.42 -10.29 -9.40
CA ASP A 64 -10.23 -9.45 -9.46
C ASP A 64 -10.10 -8.63 -8.17
N ALA A 65 -8.94 -8.75 -7.54
CA ALA A 65 -8.61 -8.06 -6.30
C ALA A 65 -7.53 -7.01 -6.58
N ASN A 66 -7.93 -5.74 -6.71
CA ASN A 66 -7.01 -4.63 -6.91
C ASN A 66 -6.27 -4.31 -5.61
N ILE A 67 -5.06 -4.85 -5.50
CA ILE A 67 -4.19 -4.76 -4.33
C ILE A 67 -2.89 -4.05 -4.71
N GLY A 68 -2.39 -3.18 -3.83
CA GLY A 68 -1.11 -2.53 -4.03
C GLY A 68 -0.54 -1.85 -2.80
N ILE A 69 0.57 -1.14 -3.00
CA ILE A 69 1.27 -0.39 -1.95
C ILE A 69 0.94 1.10 -2.12
N SER A 70 0.48 1.73 -1.04
CA SER A 70 0.27 3.17 -0.95
C SER A 70 1.36 3.78 -0.08
N ALA A 71 2.39 4.36 -0.71
CA ALA A 71 3.51 4.98 -0.02
C ALA A 71 3.43 6.51 -0.03
N ARG A 72 4.05 7.13 0.98
CA ARG A 72 4.38 8.55 0.99
C ARG A 72 5.80 8.75 1.46
N TYR A 73 6.48 9.71 0.85
CA TYR A 73 7.83 10.09 1.20
C TYR A 73 7.99 11.61 1.26
N ARG A 74 8.85 12.06 2.16
CA ARG A 74 9.28 13.45 2.30
C ARG A 74 10.74 13.45 2.74
N ILE A 75 11.57 14.20 2.02
CA ILE A 75 12.97 14.43 2.37
C ILE A 75 13.10 15.88 2.82
N ASN A 76 13.38 16.07 4.11
CA ASN A 76 13.87 17.34 4.65
C ASN A 76 15.30 17.08 5.17
N ASN A 77 15.50 17.14 6.49
CA ASN A 77 16.76 16.77 7.15
C ASN A 77 16.89 15.25 7.39
N LYS A 78 15.82 14.49 7.11
CA LYS A 78 15.76 13.03 7.20
C LYS A 78 14.67 12.52 6.26
N ILE A 79 14.78 11.25 5.89
CA ILE A 79 13.79 10.56 5.07
C ILE A 79 12.60 10.18 5.94
N HIS A 80 11.47 10.85 5.74
CA HIS A 80 10.18 10.45 6.27
C HIS A 80 9.50 9.57 5.22
N TYR A 81 9.19 8.33 5.58
CA TYR A 81 8.55 7.35 4.71
C TYR A 81 7.52 6.58 5.52
N ARG A 82 6.34 6.38 4.96
CA ARG A 82 5.29 5.49 5.44
C ARG A 82 4.65 4.80 4.25
N SER A 83 4.27 3.55 4.41
CA SER A 83 3.53 2.81 3.40
C SER A 83 2.43 1.97 4.01
N ASN A 84 1.39 1.72 3.22
CA ASN A 84 0.27 0.86 3.59
C ASN A 84 0.00 -0.13 2.46
N THR A 85 -0.33 -1.37 2.80
CA THR A 85 -0.87 -2.34 1.85
C THR A 85 -2.35 -2.09 1.76
N VAL A 86 -2.86 -1.92 0.54
CA VAL A 86 -4.23 -1.47 0.32
C VAL A 86 -4.94 -2.35 -0.69
N PHE A 87 -6.20 -2.63 -0.41
CA PHE A 87 -7.17 -3.15 -1.34
C PHE A 87 -8.11 -2.02 -1.76
N VAL A 88 -8.47 -1.95 -3.05
CA VAL A 88 -9.28 -0.87 -3.63
C VAL A 88 -10.66 -1.42 -4.07
N PRO A 89 -11.68 -1.38 -3.19
CA PRO A 89 -13.01 -1.93 -3.49
C PRO A 89 -13.60 -1.48 -4.82
N SER A 90 -13.49 -0.19 -5.14
CA SER A 90 -14.07 0.40 -6.36
C SER A 90 -13.42 -0.08 -7.67
N LYS A 91 -12.33 -0.86 -7.59
CA LYS A 91 -11.61 -1.43 -8.74
C LYS A 91 -11.52 -2.95 -8.64
N SER A 92 -12.19 -3.56 -7.68
CA SER A 92 -12.19 -5.00 -7.43
C SER A 92 -13.60 -5.52 -7.64
N PHE A 93 -13.74 -6.63 -8.36
CA PHE A 93 -15.04 -7.19 -8.69
C PHE A 93 -15.08 -8.71 -8.45
N VAL A 94 -16.30 -9.24 -8.38
CA VAL A 94 -16.58 -10.67 -8.26
C VAL A 94 -17.85 -11.01 -9.04
N SER A 95 -17.83 -12.12 -9.79
CA SER A 95 -18.98 -12.63 -10.54
C SER A 95 -19.61 -13.87 -9.89
N ASP A 96 -18.84 -14.59 -9.05
CA ASP A 96 -19.28 -15.78 -8.31
C ASP A 96 -18.82 -15.74 -6.85
N THR A 97 -19.78 -15.63 -5.92
CA THR A 97 -19.53 -15.62 -4.48
C THR A 97 -19.63 -16.99 -3.82
N THR A 98 -19.87 -18.06 -4.61
CA THR A 98 -20.02 -19.43 -4.09
C THR A 98 -18.70 -20.18 -3.99
N ASN A 99 -17.63 -19.65 -4.60
CA ASN A 99 -16.31 -20.26 -4.62
C ASN A 99 -15.40 -19.72 -3.49
N PRO A 100 -15.27 -20.42 -2.34
CA PRO A 100 -14.42 -19.95 -1.24
C PRO A 100 -12.93 -19.91 -1.60
N LEU A 101 -12.48 -20.68 -2.60
CA LEU A 101 -11.08 -20.69 -3.03
C LEU A 101 -10.68 -19.33 -3.65
N ALA A 102 -11.58 -18.72 -4.41
CA ALA A 102 -11.34 -17.40 -5.01
C ALA A 102 -11.08 -16.32 -3.93
N LEU A 103 -11.86 -16.33 -2.85
CA LEU A 103 -11.65 -15.41 -1.72
C LEU A 103 -10.34 -15.71 -0.97
N ARG A 104 -9.99 -16.99 -0.80
CA ARG A 104 -8.72 -17.41 -0.19
C ARG A 104 -7.50 -16.94 -1.00
N ILE A 105 -7.56 -17.07 -2.32
CA ILE A 105 -6.54 -16.58 -3.26
C ILE A 105 -6.40 -15.06 -3.15
N ALA A 106 -7.52 -14.31 -3.13
CA ALA A 106 -7.49 -12.85 -2.97
C ALA A 106 -6.90 -12.40 -1.62
N ASN A 107 -7.26 -13.07 -0.52
CA ASN A 107 -6.66 -12.82 0.79
C ASN A 107 -5.15 -13.12 0.79
N THR A 108 -4.74 -14.22 0.17
CA THR A 108 -3.31 -14.58 0.04
C THR A 108 -2.54 -13.54 -0.78
N ARG A 109 -3.13 -13.02 -1.85
CA ARG A 109 -2.56 -11.90 -2.63
C ARG A 109 -2.38 -10.65 -1.76
N PHE A 110 -3.35 -10.38 -0.89
CA PHE A 110 -3.33 -9.22 0.01
C PHE A 110 -2.20 -9.32 1.03
N ASP A 111 -2.05 -10.50 1.65
CA ASP A 111 -0.97 -10.79 2.58
C ASP A 111 0.41 -10.81 1.90
N LEU A 112 0.50 -11.35 0.68
CA LEU A 112 1.74 -11.33 -0.09
C LEU A 112 2.20 -9.90 -0.38
N CYS A 113 1.28 -9.01 -0.75
CA CYS A 113 1.59 -7.60 -0.97
C CYS A 113 2.13 -6.94 0.30
N GLU A 114 1.59 -7.30 1.48
CA GLU A 114 2.10 -6.83 2.77
C GLU A 114 3.53 -7.29 3.05
N VAL A 115 3.87 -8.54 2.72
CA VAL A 115 5.26 -9.02 2.81
C VAL A 115 6.20 -8.13 1.99
N TYR A 116 5.84 -7.82 0.74
CA TYR A 116 6.65 -6.96 -0.12
C TYR A 116 6.73 -5.53 0.38
N ARG A 117 5.63 -4.99 0.93
CA ARG A 117 5.63 -3.66 1.57
C ARG A 117 6.59 -3.61 2.77
N ARG A 118 6.61 -4.63 3.63
CA ARG A 118 7.56 -4.69 4.77
C ARG A 118 9.02 -4.77 4.30
N LYS A 119 9.30 -5.55 3.25
CA LYS A 119 10.65 -5.62 2.67
C LYS A 119 11.07 -4.27 2.08
N LEU A 120 10.14 -3.54 1.45
CA LEU A 120 10.35 -2.18 1.00
C LEU A 120 10.65 -1.24 2.17
N GLU A 121 9.90 -1.30 3.27
CA GLU A 121 10.20 -0.51 4.48
C GLU A 121 11.61 -0.78 5.01
N THR A 122 12.00 -2.05 5.15
CA THR A 122 13.36 -2.43 5.55
C THR A 122 14.41 -1.86 4.61
N ARG A 123 14.13 -1.84 3.29
CA ARG A 123 15.04 -1.24 2.31
C ARG A 123 15.15 0.27 2.52
N ILE A 124 14.03 0.97 2.73
CA ILE A 124 14.05 2.42 3.02
C ILE A 124 14.77 2.71 4.34
N ASP A 125 14.62 1.86 5.35
CA ASP A 125 15.35 1.96 6.61
C ASP A 125 16.87 1.79 6.41
N SER A 126 17.30 0.88 5.54
CA SER A 126 18.71 0.77 5.17
C SER A 126 19.24 1.99 4.42
N LEU A 127 18.39 2.70 3.68
CA LEU A 127 18.77 3.95 3.01
C LEU A 127 18.88 5.10 4.02
N ARG A 128 18.01 5.14 5.04
CA ARG A 128 18.08 6.12 6.13
C ARG A 128 19.42 6.10 6.88
N THR A 129 20.06 4.93 7.02
CA THR A 129 21.33 4.81 7.75
C THR A 129 22.55 5.36 6.99
N VAL A 130 22.47 5.43 5.65
CA VAL A 130 23.54 5.98 4.78
C VAL A 130 23.55 7.52 4.79
N GLY A 131 22.46 8.14 5.26
CA GLY A 131 22.30 9.60 5.35
C GLY A 131 21.52 10.18 4.16
N SER A 132 20.63 11.15 4.44
CA SER A 132 19.71 11.72 3.45
C SER A 132 20.37 12.65 2.42
N GLU A 133 21.64 13.01 2.61
CA GLU A 133 22.37 13.90 1.71
C GLU A 133 22.68 13.23 0.35
N ASN A 134 22.65 11.90 0.29
CA ASN A 134 22.98 11.11 -0.90
C ASN A 134 21.77 10.41 -1.54
N ILE A 135 20.55 10.69 -1.06
CA ILE A 135 19.33 10.02 -1.51
C ILE A 135 18.31 11.09 -1.89
N ASP A 136 17.89 11.08 -3.15
CA ASP A 136 16.83 11.96 -3.61
C ASP A 136 15.45 11.28 -3.59
N LEU A 137 14.42 12.05 -3.93
CA LEU A 137 13.03 11.55 -3.98
C LEU A 137 12.83 10.51 -5.08
N GLU A 138 13.61 10.58 -6.16
CA GLU A 138 13.50 9.67 -7.29
C GLU A 138 14.05 8.29 -6.92
N ASP A 139 15.13 8.23 -6.17
CA ASP A 139 15.70 6.98 -5.62
C ASP A 139 14.70 6.25 -4.72
N LEU A 140 13.96 7.00 -3.90
CA LEU A 140 12.90 6.45 -3.06
C LEU A 140 11.74 5.94 -3.92
N ALA A 141 11.29 6.72 -4.89
CA ALA A 141 10.22 6.33 -5.81
C ALA A 141 10.59 5.07 -6.63
N LYS A 142 11.86 4.93 -7.03
CA LYS A 142 12.38 3.72 -7.70
C LYS A 142 12.26 2.48 -6.82
N GLN A 143 12.44 2.60 -5.50
CA GLN A 143 12.25 1.44 -4.61
C GLN A 143 10.79 0.97 -4.63
N ASP A 144 9.82 1.89 -4.59
CA ASP A 144 8.39 1.52 -4.66
C ASP A 144 8.11 0.70 -5.92
N VAL A 145 8.60 1.16 -7.09
CA VAL A 145 8.45 0.46 -8.37
C VAL A 145 9.06 -0.94 -8.32
N ILE A 146 10.32 -1.06 -7.87
CA ILE A 146 11.03 -2.35 -7.79
C ILE A 146 10.25 -3.36 -6.93
N PHE A 147 9.70 -2.94 -5.79
CA PHE A 147 8.99 -3.86 -4.91
C PHE A 147 7.59 -4.21 -5.41
N VAL A 148 6.93 -3.30 -6.12
CA VAL A 148 5.67 -3.61 -6.83
C VAL A 148 5.90 -4.59 -7.98
N GLU A 149 6.99 -4.42 -8.74
CA GLU A 149 7.37 -5.35 -9.81
C GLU A 149 7.68 -6.74 -9.26
N LYS A 150 8.50 -6.85 -8.20
CA LYS A 150 8.78 -8.16 -7.57
C LYS A 150 7.54 -8.85 -7.04
N PHE A 151 6.63 -8.10 -6.42
CA PHE A 151 5.32 -8.62 -6.01
C PHE A 151 4.55 -9.15 -7.23
N SER A 152 4.46 -8.36 -8.30
CA SER A 152 3.74 -8.75 -9.51
C SER A 152 4.35 -9.98 -10.18
N GLU A 153 5.67 -10.06 -10.28
CA GLU A 153 6.38 -11.21 -10.84
C GLU A 153 6.09 -12.49 -10.06
N GLU A 154 6.15 -12.41 -8.73
CA GLU A 154 5.86 -13.56 -7.89
C GLU A 154 4.39 -13.98 -8.00
N TRP A 155 3.47 -13.02 -7.97
CA TRP A 155 2.05 -13.31 -8.12
C TRP A 155 1.75 -13.97 -9.47
N THR A 156 2.33 -13.46 -10.55
CA THR A 156 2.20 -14.05 -11.89
C THR A 156 2.76 -15.47 -11.95
N LYS A 157 3.86 -15.76 -11.24
CA LYS A 157 4.39 -17.14 -11.15
C LYS A 157 3.38 -18.08 -10.48
N PHE A 158 2.72 -17.63 -9.42
CA PHE A 158 1.65 -18.41 -8.77
C PHE A 158 0.44 -18.62 -9.71
N LEU A 159 0.00 -17.57 -10.42
CA LEU A 159 -1.12 -17.69 -11.36
C LEU A 159 -0.84 -18.64 -12.54
N ASN A 160 0.43 -18.81 -12.91
CA ASN A 160 0.85 -19.73 -13.98
C ASN A 160 0.96 -21.20 -13.53
N VAL A 161 0.72 -21.51 -12.24
CA VAL A 161 0.72 -22.88 -11.73
C VAL A 161 -0.47 -23.65 -12.35
N PRO A 162 -0.27 -24.89 -12.83
CA PRO A 162 -1.37 -25.71 -13.32
C PRO A 162 -2.48 -25.85 -12.28
N GLN A 163 -3.75 -25.76 -12.71
CA GLN A 163 -4.91 -25.78 -11.81
C GLN A 163 -4.92 -26.99 -10.85
N LYS A 164 -4.44 -28.16 -11.30
CA LYS A 164 -4.32 -29.38 -10.48
C LYS A 164 -3.33 -29.29 -9.31
N GLU A 165 -2.37 -28.37 -9.39
CA GLU A 165 -1.30 -28.13 -8.38
C GLU A 165 -1.55 -26.85 -7.56
N MET A 166 -2.47 -25.99 -8.01
CA MET A 166 -2.73 -24.66 -7.44
C MET A 166 -3.02 -24.69 -5.93
N LEU A 167 -3.78 -25.66 -5.44
CA LEU A 167 -4.09 -25.77 -4.00
C LEU A 167 -2.86 -26.04 -3.16
N ALA A 168 -1.97 -26.94 -3.61
CA ALA A 168 -0.74 -27.26 -2.90
C ALA A 168 0.24 -26.07 -2.91
N GLU A 169 0.40 -25.41 -4.06
CA GLU A 169 1.22 -24.21 -4.18
C GLU A 169 0.67 -23.04 -3.35
N LEU A 170 -0.66 -22.89 -3.27
CA LEU A 170 -1.30 -21.90 -2.41
C LEU A 170 -0.98 -22.14 -0.93
N GLU A 171 -1.05 -23.38 -0.46
CA GLU A 171 -0.71 -23.75 0.92
C GLU A 171 0.76 -23.49 1.26
N ILE A 172 1.67 -23.79 0.33
CA ILE A 172 3.10 -23.50 0.47
C ILE A 172 3.31 -21.99 0.57
N LEU A 173 2.69 -21.22 -0.33
CA LEU A 173 2.78 -19.76 -0.36
C LEU A 173 2.23 -19.14 0.93
N GLU A 174 1.05 -19.55 1.38
CA GLU A 174 0.44 -19.08 2.63
C GLU A 174 1.31 -19.39 3.85
N THR A 175 1.89 -20.59 3.91
CA THR A 175 2.79 -20.98 5.02
C THR A 175 4.01 -20.07 5.06
N ARG A 176 4.60 -19.78 3.89
CA ARG A 176 5.75 -18.87 3.79
C ARG A 176 5.37 -17.44 4.19
N ILE A 177 4.27 -16.92 3.66
CA ILE A 177 3.74 -15.59 3.99
C ILE A 177 3.50 -15.46 5.49
N LYS A 178 2.84 -16.43 6.12
CA LYS A 178 2.59 -16.43 7.57
C LYS A 178 3.89 -16.32 8.36
N LYS A 179 4.93 -17.06 7.96
CA LYS A 179 6.27 -16.99 8.58
C LYS A 179 6.92 -15.62 8.40
N GLU A 180 6.83 -15.03 7.21
CA GLU A 180 7.39 -13.70 6.93
C GLU A 180 6.64 -12.57 7.66
N LEU A 181 5.33 -12.71 7.86
CA LEU A 181 4.50 -11.72 8.57
C LEU A 181 4.56 -11.84 10.10
N SER A 182 5.01 -12.99 10.62
CA SER A 182 5.27 -13.19 12.05
C SER A 182 6.63 -12.66 12.51
N ASN A 183 7.57 -12.45 11.59
CA ASN A 183 8.84 -11.76 11.84
C ASN A 183 8.67 -10.24 11.76
#